data_AF-A0A917PP89-F1
#
_entry.id   AF-A0A917PP89-F1
#
_cell.length_a   1.000
_cell.length_b   1.000
_cell.length_c   1.000
_cell.angle_alpha   90.00
_cell.angle_beta   90.00
_cell.angle_gamma   90.00
#
_symmetry.space_group_name_H-M   'P 1'
#
loop_
_entity.id
_entity.type
_entity.pdbx_description
1 polymer ?
#
loop_
_entity_poly.entity_id
_entity_poly.type
_entity_poly.pdbx_seq_one_letter_code
_entity_poly.pdbx_strand_id
1 'polypeptide(L)'
;MAVVVSAAVAWLGLFVHNLADLPGQDLLSVETLVPTLVTAVLVAHWFVRPIRRAVTWGLLVWAWLSLIGGVISVLPLDILPYEPAQTPVHYGFHALYAATQVPLIVVTSLWLRDTRRDPQPEKAPDAADE
;
A
#
# COMPACT_ATOMS: atom_id res chain seq x y z
N MET A 1 6.09 13.42 -4.93
CA MET A 1 6.02 12.39 -6.00
C MET A 1 6.42 10.99 -5.52
N ALA A 2 7.35 10.84 -4.58
CA ALA A 2 7.76 9.52 -4.06
C ALA A 2 6.60 8.62 -3.60
N VAL A 3 5.57 9.16 -2.92
CA VAL A 3 4.37 8.40 -2.52
C VAL A 3 3.66 7.79 -3.73
N VAL A 4 3.43 8.60 -4.77
CA VAL A 4 2.73 8.18 -6.00
C VAL A 4 3.54 7.13 -6.76
N VAL A 5 4.84 7.34 -6.93
CA VAL A 5 5.72 6.38 -7.61
C VAL A 5 5.76 5.05 -6.85
N SER A 6 5.89 5.11 -5.51
CA SER A 6 5.90 3.90 -4.68
C SER A 6 4.55 3.17 -4.72
N ALA A 7 3.43 3.90 -4.82
CA ALA A 7 2.11 3.31 -4.98
C ALA A 7 1.95 2.61 -6.34
N ALA A 8 2.48 3.21 -7.41
CA ALA A 8 2.50 2.57 -8.73
C ALA A 8 3.34 1.28 -8.74
N VAL A 9 4.51 1.29 -8.06
CA VAL A 9 5.35 0.09 -7.91
C VAL A 9 4.64 -0.99 -7.09
N ALA A 10 4.02 -0.62 -5.97
CA ALA A 10 3.26 -1.55 -5.12
C ALA A 10 2.08 -2.19 -5.87
N TRP A 11 1.35 -1.40 -6.65
CA TRP A 11 0.27 -1.88 -7.51
C TRP A 11 0.78 -2.79 -8.63
N LEU A 12 1.89 -2.44 -9.29
CA LEU A 12 2.46 -3.26 -10.35
C LEU A 12 2.87 -4.65 -9.84
N GLY A 13 3.44 -4.72 -8.63
CA GLY A 13 3.74 -6.00 -7.99
C GLY A 13 2.50 -6.85 -7.73
N LEU A 14 1.40 -6.23 -7.27
CA LEU A 14 0.10 -6.90 -7.10
C LEU A 14 -0.44 -7.42 -8.44
N PHE A 15 -0.41 -6.59 -9.47
CA PHE A 15 -0.90 -6.96 -10.80
C PHE A 15 -0.13 -8.14 -11.39
N VAL A 16 1.21 -8.08 -11.34
CA VAL A 16 2.08 -9.16 -11.82
C VAL A 16 1.86 -10.44 -11.00
N HIS A 17 1.69 -10.31 -9.69
CA HIS A 17 1.32 -11.43 -8.82
C HIS A 17 0.01 -12.09 -9.26
N ASN A 18 -1.07 -11.34 -9.42
CA ASN A 18 -2.36 -11.90 -9.80
C ASN A 18 -2.31 -12.57 -11.18
N LEU A 19 -1.62 -11.95 -12.14
CA LEU A 19 -1.46 -12.51 -13.48
C LEU A 19 -0.70 -13.85 -13.48
N ALA A 20 0.28 -13.98 -12.58
CA ALA A 20 1.08 -15.21 -12.45
C ALA A 20 0.37 -16.29 -11.62
N ASP A 21 -0.41 -15.89 -10.62
CA ASP A 21 -0.97 -16.81 -9.62
C ASP A 21 -2.34 -17.37 -10.01
N LEU A 22 -3.12 -16.60 -10.79
CA LEU A 22 -4.49 -16.94 -11.15
C LEU A 22 -4.63 -17.03 -12.68
N PRO A 23 -4.96 -18.21 -13.24
CA PRO A 23 -5.06 -18.38 -14.68
C PRO A 23 -6.22 -17.55 -15.26
N GLY A 24 -5.96 -16.85 -16.37
CA GLY A 24 -6.98 -16.07 -17.08
C GLY A 24 -7.32 -14.71 -16.46
N GLN A 25 -6.53 -14.23 -15.49
CA GLN A 25 -6.69 -12.89 -14.95
C GLN A 25 -6.35 -11.81 -15.98
N ASP A 26 -7.12 -10.74 -15.94
CA ASP A 26 -6.86 -9.49 -16.64
C ASP A 26 -7.14 -8.28 -15.72
N LEU A 27 -7.16 -7.07 -16.27
CA LEU A 27 -7.41 -5.85 -15.51
C LEU A 27 -8.84 -5.73 -14.98
N LEU A 28 -9.79 -6.49 -15.53
CA LEU A 28 -11.21 -6.44 -15.19
C LEU A 28 -11.62 -7.56 -14.23
N SER A 29 -10.79 -8.60 -14.08
CA SER A 29 -10.95 -9.61 -13.04
C SER A 29 -11.04 -8.96 -11.66
N VAL A 30 -11.96 -9.42 -10.81
CA VAL A 30 -12.30 -8.77 -9.54
C VAL A 30 -11.08 -8.64 -8.63
N GLU A 31 -10.23 -9.67 -8.61
CA GLU A 31 -9.01 -9.77 -7.81
C GLU A 31 -7.98 -8.70 -8.20
N THR A 32 -8.04 -8.18 -9.42
CA THR A 32 -7.17 -7.12 -9.94
C THR A 32 -7.87 -5.77 -9.96
N LEU A 33 -9.12 -5.71 -10.41
CA LEU A 33 -9.90 -4.49 -10.57
C LEU A 33 -10.13 -3.79 -9.24
N VAL A 34 -10.53 -4.52 -8.20
CA VAL A 34 -10.82 -3.93 -6.88
C VAL A 34 -9.56 -3.29 -6.27
N PRO A 35 -8.40 -3.98 -6.17
CA PRO A 35 -7.16 -3.36 -5.72
C PRO A 35 -6.69 -2.19 -6.58
N THR A 36 -6.91 -2.27 -7.90
CA THR A 36 -6.59 -1.19 -8.84
C THR A 36 -7.40 0.06 -8.54
N LEU A 37 -8.72 -0.08 -8.35
CA LEU A 37 -9.60 1.03 -8.03
C LEU A 37 -9.27 1.64 -6.65
N VAL A 38 -9.04 0.81 -5.63
CA VAL A 38 -8.62 1.29 -4.30
C VAL A 38 -7.33 2.12 -4.41
N THR A 39 -6.33 1.59 -5.11
CA THR A 39 -5.04 2.28 -5.28
C THR A 39 -5.21 3.58 -6.08
N ALA A 40 -5.96 3.55 -7.18
CA ALA A 40 -6.22 4.71 -8.02
C ALA A 40 -6.96 5.82 -7.25
N VAL A 41 -8.00 5.47 -6.49
CA VAL A 41 -8.76 6.40 -5.64
C VAL A 41 -7.85 7.03 -4.60
N LEU A 42 -7.05 6.23 -3.88
CA LEU A 42 -6.13 6.75 -2.88
C LEU A 42 -5.07 7.66 -3.52
N VAL A 43 -4.47 7.28 -4.65
CA VAL A 43 -3.49 8.11 -5.36
C VAL A 43 -4.11 9.43 -5.84
N ALA A 44 -5.32 9.38 -6.42
CA ALA A 44 -6.02 10.58 -6.88
C ALA A 44 -6.34 11.54 -5.72
N HIS A 45 -6.86 11.01 -4.60
CA HIS A 45 -7.19 11.81 -3.43
C HIS A 45 -5.96 12.33 -2.69
N TRP A 46 -4.76 11.75 -2.92
CA TRP A 46 -3.53 12.24 -2.31
C TRP A 46 -3.18 13.66 -2.77
N PHE A 47 -3.66 14.07 -3.95
CA PHE A 47 -3.48 15.45 -4.44
C PHE A 47 -4.34 16.48 -3.71
N VAL A 48 -5.42 16.05 -3.02
CA VAL A 48 -6.35 16.92 -2.30
C VAL A 48 -5.78 17.30 -0.92
N ARG A 49 -5.29 18.54 -0.78
CA ARG A 49 -4.54 19.00 0.42
C ARG A 49 -5.24 18.74 1.76
N PRO A 50 -6.54 19.05 1.95
CA PRO A 50 -7.21 18.86 3.24
C PRO A 50 -7.22 17.42 3.76
N ILE A 51 -7.28 16.44 2.86
CA ILE A 51 -7.40 15.01 3.23
C ILE A 51 -6.10 14.24 3.01
N ARG A 52 -5.06 14.87 2.44
CA ARG A 52 -3.81 14.22 2.06
C ARG A 52 -3.21 13.38 3.18
N ARG A 53 -3.26 13.84 4.43
CA ARG A 53 -2.76 13.10 5.59
C ARG A 53 -3.55 11.81 5.85
N ALA A 54 -4.89 11.87 5.78
CA ALA A 54 -5.74 10.69 5.92
C ALA A 54 -5.51 9.70 4.77
N VAL A 55 -5.35 10.22 3.55
CA VAL A 55 -5.05 9.42 2.36
C VAL A 55 -3.68 8.74 2.46
N THR A 56 -2.65 9.43 2.97
CA THR A 56 -1.33 8.82 3.21
C THR A 56 -1.43 7.68 4.24
N TRP A 57 -2.24 7.82 5.29
CA TRP A 57 -2.54 6.70 6.19
C TRP A 57 -3.24 5.55 5.46
N GLY A 58 -4.22 5.86 4.60
CA GLY A 58 -4.90 4.87 3.77
C GLY A 58 -3.93 4.08 2.90
N LEU A 59 -3.00 4.75 2.21
CA LEU A 59 -1.95 4.11 1.41
C LEU A 59 -1.01 3.24 2.26
N LEU A 60 -0.64 3.70 3.46
CA LEU A 60 0.21 2.93 4.37
C LEU A 60 -0.50 1.66 4.86
N VAL A 61 -1.76 1.77 5.30
CA VAL A 61 -2.57 0.61 5.73
C VAL A 61 -2.76 -0.34 4.57
N TRP A 62 -3.07 0.17 3.38
CA TRP A 62 -3.26 -0.64 2.17
C TRP A 62 -2.01 -1.44 1.80
N ALA A 63 -0.82 -0.81 1.89
CA ALA A 63 0.45 -1.49 1.65
C ALA A 63 0.74 -2.59 2.68
N TRP A 64 0.42 -2.34 3.96
CA TRP A 64 0.55 -3.35 5.01
C TRP A 64 -0.43 -4.52 4.84
N LEU A 65 -1.69 -4.24 4.50
CA LEU A 65 -2.68 -5.28 4.21
C LEU A 65 -2.22 -6.16 3.04
N SER A 66 -1.72 -5.53 1.97
CA SER A 66 -1.16 -6.21 0.80
C SER A 66 0.03 -7.11 1.18
N LEU A 67 0.99 -6.57 1.93
CA LEU A 67 2.16 -7.31 2.38
C LEU A 67 1.80 -8.49 3.29
N ILE A 68 0.95 -8.26 4.28
CA ILE A 68 0.51 -9.30 5.22
C ILE A 68 -0.30 -10.37 4.49
N GLY A 69 -1.19 -9.97 3.58
CA GLY A 69 -1.96 -10.87 2.74
C GLY A 69 -1.06 -11.79 1.91
N GLY A 70 -0.11 -11.22 1.16
CA GLY A 70 0.84 -11.99 0.35
C GLY A 70 1.75 -12.91 1.16
N VAL A 71 2.13 -12.52 2.39
CA VAL A 71 2.90 -13.40 3.27
C VAL A 71 2.05 -14.55 3.77
N ILE A 72 0.83 -14.28 4.26
CA ILE A 72 -0.06 -15.32 4.82
C ILE A 72 -0.44 -16.36 3.76
N SER A 73 -0.66 -15.94 2.51
CA SER A 73 -1.06 -16.84 1.41
C SER A 73 -0.04 -17.92 1.06
N VAL A 74 1.22 -17.76 1.45
CA VAL A 74 2.29 -18.74 1.19
C VAL A 74 2.76 -19.49 2.43
N LEU A 75 2.21 -19.18 3.61
CA LEU A 75 2.53 -19.91 4.81
C LEU A 75 1.89 -21.32 4.76
N PRO A 76 2.61 -22.38 5.17
CA PRO A 76 2.08 -23.75 5.23
C PRO A 76 1.17 -23.94 6.46
N LEU A 77 0.10 -23.15 6.56
CA LEU A 77 -1.01 -23.27 7.52
C LEU A 77 -2.08 -24.27 7.02
N ASP A 78 -2.37 -25.33 7.78
CA ASP A 78 -3.32 -26.38 7.38
C ASP A 78 -4.76 -25.92 7.10
N ILE A 79 -5.10 -24.66 7.42
CA ILE A 79 -6.42 -24.05 7.21
C ILE A 79 -6.59 -23.37 5.83
N LEU A 80 -5.53 -23.25 5.02
CA LEU A 80 -5.56 -22.55 3.74
C LEU A 80 -5.67 -23.54 2.56
N PRO A 81 -6.46 -23.23 1.53
CA PRO A 81 -6.49 -24.04 0.31
C PRO A 81 -5.21 -23.80 -0.51
N TYR A 82 -4.33 -24.79 -0.60
CA TYR A 82 -3.10 -24.74 -1.44
C TYR A 82 -3.37 -25.08 -2.90
N GLU A 83 -4.43 -24.50 -3.46
CA GLU A 83 -4.72 -24.56 -4.88
C GLU A 83 -4.54 -23.15 -5.46
N PRO A 84 -3.57 -22.94 -6.38
CA PRO A 84 -2.69 -23.93 -7.00
C PRO A 84 -1.55 -24.41 -6.08
N ALA A 85 -0.91 -25.52 -6.47
CA ALA A 85 0.24 -26.11 -5.77
C ALA A 85 1.35 -25.08 -5.50
N GLN A 86 1.87 -25.09 -4.29
CA GLN A 86 2.97 -24.23 -3.83
C GLN A 86 4.29 -24.61 -4.55
N THR A 87 4.64 -23.87 -5.61
CA THR A 87 5.86 -24.07 -6.39
C THR A 87 6.91 -22.98 -6.12
N PRO A 88 8.21 -23.22 -6.40
CA PRO A 88 9.22 -22.16 -6.30
C PRO A 88 8.89 -20.90 -7.12
N VAL A 89 8.21 -21.06 -8.25
CA VAL A 89 7.75 -19.94 -9.09
C VAL A 89 6.68 -19.13 -8.36
N HIS A 90 5.68 -19.81 -7.77
CA HIS A 90 4.65 -19.17 -6.94
C HIS A 90 5.27 -18.37 -5.78
N TYR A 91 6.16 -18.98 -5.00
CA TYR A 91 6.90 -18.29 -3.92
C TYR A 91 7.69 -17.08 -4.43
N GLY A 92 8.29 -17.18 -5.63
CA GLY A 92 9.02 -16.08 -6.26
C GLY A 92 8.13 -14.86 -6.55
N PHE A 93 6.93 -15.08 -7.07
CA PHE A 93 5.97 -13.99 -7.33
C PHE A 93 5.42 -13.38 -6.04
N HIS A 94 5.18 -14.18 -5.00
CA HIS A 94 4.84 -13.66 -3.67
C HIS A 94 5.96 -12.85 -3.04
N ALA A 95 7.21 -13.30 -3.15
CA ALA A 95 8.37 -12.55 -2.68
C ALA A 95 8.54 -11.21 -3.42
N LEU A 96 8.36 -11.20 -4.75
CA LEU A 96 8.35 -9.98 -5.55
C LEU A 96 7.22 -9.04 -5.12
N TYR A 97 6.00 -9.57 -4.97
CA TYR A 97 4.84 -8.81 -4.52
C TYR A 97 5.10 -8.15 -3.16
N ALA A 98 5.57 -8.93 -2.18
CA ALA A 98 5.95 -8.42 -0.86
C ALA A 98 7.02 -7.32 -0.94
N ALA A 99 8.09 -7.54 -1.72
CA ALA A 99 9.18 -6.57 -1.87
C ALA A 99 8.69 -5.23 -2.45
N THR A 100 7.79 -5.27 -3.44
CA THR A 100 7.24 -4.04 -4.05
C THR A 100 6.35 -3.22 -3.11
N GLN A 101 5.86 -3.78 -1.99
CA GLN A 101 5.10 -3.02 -0.99
C GLN A 101 6.00 -2.15 -0.10
N VAL A 102 7.25 -2.58 0.11
CA VAL A 102 8.19 -1.95 1.07
C VAL A 102 8.44 -0.47 0.76
N PRO A 103 8.70 -0.03 -0.49
CA PRO A 103 8.88 1.38 -0.78
C PRO A 103 7.68 2.24 -0.37
N LEU A 104 6.45 1.78 -0.62
CA LEU A 104 5.25 2.52 -0.25
C LEU A 104 5.12 2.65 1.27
N ILE A 105 5.38 1.56 2.00
CA ILE A 105 5.39 1.55 3.47
C ILE A 105 6.41 2.57 4.01
N VAL A 106 7.65 2.52 3.52
CA VAL A 106 8.73 3.40 3.98
C VAL A 106 8.41 4.85 3.69
N VAL A 107 8.06 5.18 2.44
CA VAL A 107 7.84 6.56 2.02
C VAL A 107 6.63 7.17 2.73
N THR A 108 5.52 6.44 2.89
CA THR A 108 4.34 6.94 3.61
C THR A 108 4.63 7.10 5.10
N SER A 109 5.40 6.20 5.71
CA SER A 109 5.82 6.31 7.11
C SER A 109 6.70 7.54 7.35
N LEU A 110 7.68 7.79 6.47
CA LEU A 110 8.54 8.98 6.54
C LEU A 110 7.72 10.25 6.36
N TRP A 111 6.86 10.29 5.33
CA TRP A 111 5.99 11.44 5.06
C TRP A 111 5.11 11.80 6.27
N LEU A 112 4.50 10.79 6.92
CA LEU A 112 3.65 10.96 8.09
C LEU A 112 4.40 11.39 9.35
N ARG A 113 5.69 11.01 9.48
CA ARG A 113 6.56 11.48 10.56
C ARG A 113 6.91 12.94 10.38
N ASP A 114 7.25 13.35 9.17
CA ASP A 114 7.63 14.73 8.88
C ASP A 114 6.45 15.70 9.02
N THR A 115 5.25 15.32 8.58
CA THR A 115 4.04 16.16 8.79
C THR A 115 3.64 16.31 10.25
N ARG A 116 4.08 15.42 11.15
CA ARG A 116 3.86 15.58 12.59
C ARG A 116 4.84 16.57 13.23
N ARG A 117 5.96 16.86 12.56
CA ARG A 117 7.00 17.78 13.04
C ARG A 117 6.78 19.22 12.61
N ASP A 118 5.77 19.52 11.78
CA ASP A 118 5.38 20.90 11.52
C ASP A 118 5.02 21.57 12.85
N PRO A 119 5.76 22.62 13.27
CA PRO A 119 5.50 23.31 14.51
C PRO A 119 4.05 23.79 14.54
N GLN A 120 3.34 23.53 15.64
CA GLN A 120 2.17 24.35 15.95
C GLN A 120 2.63 25.80 15.95
N PRO A 121 1.88 26.74 15.32
CA PRO A 121 2.19 28.15 15.49
C PRO A 121 2.29 28.41 16.99
N GLU A 122 3.48 28.83 17.42
CA GLU A 122 3.74 29.22 18.79
C GLU A 122 2.56 30.09 19.23
N LYS A 123 1.83 29.67 20.27
CA LYS A 123 0.79 30.51 20.85
C LYS A 123 1.48 31.84 21.12
N ALA A 124 1.04 32.89 20.42
CA ALA A 124 1.54 34.23 20.68
C ALA A 124 1.43 34.45 22.19
N PRO A 125 2.50 34.93 22.86
CA PRO A 125 2.42 35.21 24.28
C PRO A 125 1.19 36.08 24.51
N ASP A 126 0.33 35.66 25.46
CA ASP A 126 -0.84 36.43 25.88
C ASP A 126 -0.38 37.86 26.06
N ALA A 127 -0.91 38.74 25.21
CA ALA A 127 -0.65 40.17 25.34
C ALA A 127 -1.07 40.53 26.76
N ALA A 128 -0.09 41.08 27.48
CA ALA A 128 -0.13 41.34 28.90
C ALA A 128 -1.46 41.97 29.34
N ASP A 129 -1.90 41.58 30.53
CA ASP A 129 -2.81 42.38 31.35
C ASP A 129 -2.25 43.82 31.43
N GLU A 130 -2.86 44.75 30.70
CA GLU A 130 -2.75 46.20 30.88
C GLU A 130 -3.89 46.71 31.78
#